data_AF-A0A848ZS02-F1
#
_entry.id   AF-A0A848ZS02-F1
#
_cell.length_a   1.000
_cell.length_b   1.000
_cell.length_c   1.000
_cell.angle_alpha   90.00
_cell.angle_beta   90.00
_cell.angle_gamma   90.00
#
_symmetry.space_group_name_H-M   'P 1'
#
loop_
_entity.id
_entity.type
_entity.pdbx_description
1 polymer ?
#
loop_
_entity_poly.entity_id
_entity_poly.type
_entity_poly.pdbx_seq_one_letter_code
_entity_poly.pdbx_strand_id
1 'polypeptide(L)'
;NKEGSFKGIAPNTNASKSPGLWQHFKIIFHAPRFNDAGEKIKNAIFQEVWLNGILIQENVEVTQPTRSAGFEDEKARGPLMIQGDHGPVAIRNVMYKTYEAKKLALTDMYMTEYESNSEVIGSLDTLTVVGEGTVDSISANMVTGKRVTRILSYKGQMDVPNTGTYLFNIGLNHGGALLIIGKDTVVDLDGKFALDTPGIGEIELEKGKIPFSFIYNKNYPWFSGFGIMVEGPEMQNMPLHAKNSLSAASRGSKSNILIEVGEEPVTQRGYMMHKGEKRTHCIAVGDSNYINYSYDLSRGAILQVWQGDFLDVTQMWHLRGTNQLAEPKGFSVSFHGDPDFMVLENKETVWPDSIPSNIKFKPLGYEMGDNDLPAFLHQEEGISISNSFVASKDGRGLVRTISIEGNKDIWHKIAEGESIKQLEDGTYIVNDESYFIDFSGNGDLKPIIRQSNGKDELLLKIPAGSGNITYNIIW
;
A
#
# COMPACT_ATOMS: atom_id res chain seq x y z
N ASN A 1 22.69 -18.72 29.90
CA ASN A 1 21.22 -18.61 29.83
C ASN A 1 20.71 -17.86 31.04
N LYS A 2 20.30 -16.59 30.90
CA LYS A 2 19.59 -15.88 31.97
C LYS A 2 18.14 -16.35 32.00
N GLU A 3 17.81 -17.14 33.02
CA GLU A 3 16.42 -17.45 33.37
C GLU A 3 15.67 -16.11 33.59
N GLY A 4 14.53 -15.92 32.91
CA GLY A 4 13.69 -14.71 33.02
C GLY A 4 13.68 -13.77 31.81
N SER A 5 14.63 -13.86 30.88
CA SER A 5 14.67 -12.97 29.70
C SER A 5 13.47 -13.14 28.75
N PHE A 6 12.89 -12.02 28.30
CA PHE A 6 11.80 -12.03 27.30
C PHE A 6 12.33 -12.57 25.97
N LYS A 7 11.72 -13.65 25.47
CA LYS A 7 12.17 -14.35 24.25
C LYS A 7 11.77 -13.63 22.95
N GLY A 8 10.94 -12.59 23.03
CA GLY A 8 10.27 -11.99 21.89
C GLY A 8 8.97 -12.73 21.54
N ILE A 9 8.17 -12.11 20.68
CA ILE A 9 7.00 -12.71 20.05
C ILE A 9 7.34 -12.89 18.57
N ALA A 10 6.98 -14.01 17.97
CA ALA A 10 7.18 -14.22 16.53
C ALA A 10 6.29 -13.26 15.71
N PRO A 11 6.72 -12.81 14.53
CA PRO A 11 5.84 -12.07 13.63
C PRO A 11 4.72 -12.97 13.09
N ASN A 12 3.56 -12.38 12.80
CA ASN A 12 2.40 -13.11 12.27
C ASN A 12 2.57 -13.50 10.80
N THR A 13 3.53 -12.89 10.08
CA THR A 13 3.76 -13.12 8.65
C THR A 13 5.22 -12.86 8.31
N ASN A 14 5.77 -13.62 7.36
CA ASN A 14 7.09 -13.36 6.80
C ASN A 14 7.01 -12.40 5.60
N ALA A 15 7.46 -11.15 5.79
CA ALA A 15 7.50 -10.13 4.74
C ALA A 15 8.93 -9.83 4.23
N SER A 16 9.93 -10.69 4.44
CA SER A 16 11.34 -10.42 4.10
C SER A 16 11.67 -10.58 2.62
N LYS A 17 12.11 -9.54 1.91
CA LYS A 17 12.67 -9.70 0.55
C LYS A 17 13.91 -10.61 0.52
N SER A 18 14.31 -11.08 -0.65
CA SER A 18 15.55 -11.85 -0.84
C SER A 18 16.81 -11.11 -0.34
N PRO A 19 17.88 -11.83 0.05
CA PRO A 19 19.15 -11.22 0.41
C PRO A 19 19.68 -10.27 -0.68
N GLY A 20 20.25 -9.14 -0.27
CA GLY A 20 20.72 -8.09 -1.18
C GLY A 20 19.66 -7.05 -1.55
N LEU A 21 18.39 -7.24 -1.19
CA LEU A 21 17.33 -6.24 -1.36
C LEU A 21 17.05 -5.47 -0.06
N TRP A 22 16.74 -4.18 -0.17
CA TRP A 22 16.43 -3.35 0.99
C TRP A 22 15.14 -3.77 1.68
N GLN A 23 15.26 -4.02 2.98
CA GLN A 23 14.14 -4.25 3.90
C GLN A 23 13.75 -2.92 4.54
N HIS A 24 12.48 -2.54 4.44
CA HIS A 24 11.96 -1.30 5.00
C HIS A 24 11.17 -1.56 6.28
N PHE A 25 11.65 -1.07 7.42
CA PHE A 25 10.95 -1.12 8.69
C PHE A 25 10.25 0.20 9.01
N LYS A 26 9.02 0.11 9.52
CA LYS A 26 8.36 1.21 10.26
C LYS A 26 7.90 0.66 11.59
N ILE A 27 8.30 1.30 12.68
CA ILE A 27 8.03 0.82 14.03
C ILE A 27 7.38 1.94 14.85
N ILE A 28 6.23 1.64 15.46
CA ILE A 28 5.59 2.49 16.46
C ILE A 28 5.79 1.84 17.82
N PHE A 29 6.64 2.43 18.65
CA PHE A 29 7.02 1.91 19.95
C PHE A 29 6.62 2.88 21.06
N HIS A 30 5.96 2.36 22.10
CA HIS A 30 5.67 3.05 23.34
C HIS A 30 6.61 2.55 24.42
N ALA A 31 7.43 3.45 24.97
CA ALA A 31 8.32 3.16 26.07
C ALA A 31 7.54 2.74 27.34
N PRO A 32 8.16 1.96 28.25
CA PRO A 32 7.55 1.64 29.53
C PRO A 32 7.37 2.92 30.35
N ARG A 33 6.32 2.96 31.18
CA ARG A 33 6.02 4.11 32.05
C ARG A 33 6.32 3.78 33.50
N PHE A 34 6.79 4.79 34.23
CA PHE A 34 7.14 4.71 35.63
C PHE A 34 6.40 5.80 36.40
N ASN A 35 6.12 5.56 37.68
CA ASN A 35 5.62 6.60 38.59
C ASN A 35 6.78 7.48 39.10
N ASP A 36 6.46 8.50 39.90
CA ASP A 36 7.46 9.43 40.47
C ASP A 36 8.45 8.74 41.43
N ALA A 37 8.10 7.58 41.98
CA ALA A 37 9.00 6.75 42.80
C ALA A 37 9.95 5.88 41.96
N GLY A 38 9.82 5.89 40.62
CA GLY A 38 10.63 5.08 39.71
C GLY A 38 10.13 3.65 39.55
N GLU A 39 8.92 3.32 40.02
CA GLU A 39 8.31 2.00 39.88
C GLU A 39 7.58 1.90 38.54
N LYS A 40 7.74 0.78 37.84
CA LYS A 40 7.07 0.56 36.54
C LYS A 40 5.56 0.43 36.72
N ILE A 41 4.81 1.26 36.00
CA ILE A 41 3.33 1.27 35.97
C ILE A 41 2.74 0.80 34.64
N LYS A 42 3.54 0.74 33.57
CA LYS A 42 3.12 0.23 32.26
C LYS A 42 4.30 -0.38 31.52
N ASN A 43 4.11 -1.55 30.92
CA ASN A 43 5.09 -2.19 30.05
C ASN A 43 5.28 -1.41 28.75
N ALA A 44 6.41 -1.66 28.09
CA ALA A 44 6.64 -1.16 26.74
C ALA A 44 5.74 -1.91 25.74
N ILE A 45 5.37 -1.26 24.65
CA ILE A 45 4.51 -1.84 23.63
C ILE A 45 5.05 -1.50 22.24
N PHE A 46 5.32 -2.51 21.43
CA PHE A 46 5.38 -2.35 19.98
C PHE A 46 3.93 -2.28 19.48
N GLN A 47 3.41 -1.05 19.35
CA GLN A 47 2.03 -0.85 18.86
C GLN A 47 1.92 -1.40 17.45
N GLU A 48 2.89 -1.10 16.60
CA GLU A 48 2.95 -1.59 15.23
C GLU A 48 4.40 -1.85 14.83
N VAL A 49 4.65 -2.99 14.18
CA VAL A 49 5.89 -3.28 13.46
C VAL A 49 5.50 -3.62 12.03
N TRP A 50 5.95 -2.80 11.09
CA TRP A 50 5.76 -3.00 9.67
C TRP A 50 7.08 -3.38 9.02
N LEU A 51 7.05 -4.41 8.17
CA LEU A 51 8.14 -4.81 7.30
C LEU A 51 7.65 -4.79 5.85
N ASN A 52 8.31 -3.99 5.01
CA ASN A 52 7.99 -3.83 3.59
C ASN A 52 6.51 -3.50 3.34
N GLY A 53 5.92 -2.66 4.19
CA GLY A 53 4.51 -2.24 4.10
C GLY A 53 3.51 -3.25 4.66
N ILE A 54 3.94 -4.40 5.19
CA ILE A 54 3.08 -5.38 5.85
C ILE A 54 3.19 -5.26 7.37
N LEU A 55 2.05 -5.14 8.06
CA LEU A 55 1.98 -5.18 9.52
C LEU A 55 2.28 -6.60 10.00
N ILE A 56 3.46 -6.81 10.57
CA ILE A 56 3.93 -8.13 11.03
C ILE A 56 3.71 -8.35 12.53
N GLN A 57 3.57 -7.27 13.32
CA GLN A 57 3.20 -7.32 14.73
C GLN A 57 2.33 -6.12 15.09
N GLU A 58 1.33 -6.36 15.93
CA GLU A 58 0.40 -5.34 16.42
C GLU A 58 0.19 -5.50 17.93
N ASN A 59 0.27 -4.41 18.68
CA ASN A 59 0.03 -4.34 20.13
C ASN A 59 0.82 -5.38 20.95
N VAL A 60 2.08 -5.62 20.59
CA VAL A 60 2.96 -6.56 21.30
C VAL A 60 3.50 -5.92 22.56
N GLU A 61 3.05 -6.42 23.71
CA GLU A 61 3.55 -6.03 25.02
C GLU A 61 4.91 -6.67 25.33
N VAL A 62 5.86 -5.86 25.78
CA VAL A 62 7.21 -6.28 26.15
C VAL A 62 7.36 -6.09 27.65
N THR A 63 7.40 -7.21 28.37
CA THR A 63 7.33 -7.20 29.83
C THR A 63 8.66 -6.96 30.53
N GLN A 64 9.78 -7.22 29.83
CA GLN A 64 11.15 -7.16 30.35
C GLN A 64 12.15 -6.97 29.18
N PRO A 65 13.40 -6.56 29.46
CA PRO A 65 14.46 -6.51 28.45
C PRO A 65 14.66 -7.85 27.72
N THR A 66 14.97 -7.79 26.43
CA THR A 66 15.31 -8.96 25.61
C THR A 66 16.74 -9.44 25.90
N ARG A 67 17.06 -10.66 25.46
CA ARG A 67 18.34 -11.34 25.76
C ARG A 67 19.60 -10.56 25.39
N SER A 68 19.53 -9.72 24.37
CA SER A 68 20.65 -8.94 23.84
C SER A 68 20.54 -7.46 24.18
N ALA A 69 19.67 -7.08 25.12
CA ALA A 69 19.52 -5.69 25.51
C ALA A 69 20.86 -5.14 26.05
N GLY A 70 21.16 -3.88 25.70
CA GLY A 70 22.36 -3.19 26.20
C GLY A 70 22.28 -2.81 27.69
N PHE A 71 21.11 -2.99 28.32
CA PHE A 71 20.83 -2.66 29.71
C PHE A 71 20.03 -3.80 30.36
N GLU A 72 20.24 -3.98 31.66
CA GLU A 72 19.57 -5.01 32.47
C GLU A 72 18.20 -4.54 33.01
N ASP A 73 17.98 -3.23 33.06
CA ASP A 73 16.75 -2.61 33.55
C ASP A 73 16.02 -1.82 32.46
N GLU A 74 14.73 -1.56 32.69
CA GLU A 74 13.91 -0.74 31.80
C GLU A 74 13.96 0.73 32.23
N LYS A 75 13.99 1.63 31.25
CA LYS A 75 13.87 3.08 31.44
C LYS A 75 12.91 3.68 30.43
N ALA A 76 12.32 4.82 30.76
CA ALA A 76 11.44 5.56 29.86
C ALA A 76 12.18 6.10 28.61
N ARG A 77 13.51 6.27 28.69
CA ARG A 77 14.36 6.73 27.59
C ARG A 77 15.63 5.89 27.52
N GLY A 78 16.10 5.66 26.29
CA GLY A 78 17.34 4.96 25.98
C GLY A 78 17.73 5.20 24.51
N PRO A 79 18.94 4.81 24.10
CA PRO A 79 19.37 4.91 22.71
C PRO A 79 18.68 3.87 21.82
N LEU A 80 18.66 4.12 20.51
CA LEU A 80 18.46 3.06 19.53
C LEU A 80 19.78 2.27 19.39
N MET A 81 19.72 0.96 19.58
CA MET A 81 20.88 0.07 19.48
C MET A 81 20.68 -0.93 18.34
N ILE A 82 21.68 -1.07 17.48
CA ILE A 82 21.73 -2.07 16.41
C ILE A 82 22.68 -3.18 16.86
N GLN A 83 22.20 -4.42 16.86
CA GLN A 83 23.00 -5.60 17.21
C GLN A 83 23.74 -6.12 15.96
N GLY A 84 25.08 -6.19 15.99
CA GLY A 84 25.94 -6.45 14.81
C GLY A 84 26.61 -7.83 14.75
N ASP A 85 26.09 -8.83 15.47
CA ASP A 85 26.69 -10.16 15.65
C ASP A 85 26.09 -11.26 14.75
N HIS A 86 25.22 -10.91 13.80
CA HIS A 86 24.50 -11.86 12.92
C HIS A 86 24.92 -11.80 11.43
N GLY A 87 26.12 -11.25 11.15
CA GLY A 87 26.68 -11.15 9.80
C GLY A 87 26.64 -9.73 9.21
N PRO A 88 27.17 -9.55 7.99
CA PRO A 88 27.26 -8.24 7.36
C PRO A 88 25.86 -7.75 6.93
N VAL A 89 25.49 -6.57 7.41
CA VAL A 89 24.28 -5.85 6.99
C VAL A 89 24.63 -4.40 6.66
N ALA A 90 24.01 -3.85 5.63
CA ALA A 90 24.04 -2.42 5.35
C ALA A 90 22.77 -1.76 5.92
N ILE A 91 22.89 -0.54 6.44
CA ILE A 91 21.78 0.21 7.02
C ILE A 91 21.80 1.61 6.41
N ARG A 92 20.64 2.08 5.94
CA ARG A 92 20.45 3.44 5.43
C ARG A 92 19.10 4.00 5.89
N ASN A 93 18.91 5.30 5.71
CA ASN A 93 17.64 6.00 5.90
C ASN A 93 17.01 5.80 7.30
N VAL A 94 17.84 5.75 8.35
CA VAL A 94 17.35 5.69 9.72
C VAL A 94 16.82 7.06 10.13
N MET A 95 15.50 7.16 10.23
CA MET A 95 14.79 8.34 10.71
C MET A 95 13.92 7.95 11.90
N TYR A 96 13.78 8.86 12.86
CA TYR A 96 12.89 8.66 14.00
C TYR A 96 12.24 9.98 14.39
N LYS A 97 11.07 9.84 15.03
CA LYS A 97 10.35 10.94 15.66
C LYS A 97 10.00 10.51 17.07
N THR A 98 10.33 11.33 18.05
CA THR A 98 9.95 11.10 19.44
C THR A 98 8.53 11.60 19.68
N TYR A 99 7.75 10.85 20.44
CA TYR A 99 6.43 11.28 20.89
C TYR A 99 6.47 11.59 22.38
N GLU A 100 6.00 12.78 22.73
CA GLU A 100 5.72 13.16 24.11
C GLU A 100 4.22 12.99 24.38
N ALA A 101 3.80 13.05 25.65
CA ALA A 101 2.39 13.01 26.03
C ALA A 101 1.63 14.32 25.71
N LYS A 102 1.89 14.92 24.53
CA LYS A 102 1.28 16.14 24.03
C LYS A 102 0.15 15.79 23.05
N LYS A 103 -0.92 16.59 23.06
CA LYS A 103 -2.08 16.40 22.20
C LYS A 103 -2.59 17.75 21.73
N LEU A 104 -2.98 17.81 20.47
CA LEU A 104 -3.75 18.92 19.93
C LEU A 104 -5.20 18.74 20.37
N ALA A 105 -5.76 19.75 21.02
CA ALA A 105 -7.11 19.69 21.56
C ALA A 105 -8.02 20.69 20.86
N LEU A 106 -9.30 20.36 20.76
CA LEU A 106 -10.33 21.27 20.28
C LEU A 106 -11.14 21.76 21.49
N THR A 107 -11.23 23.06 21.68
CA THR A 107 -11.94 23.71 22.78
C THR A 107 -12.95 24.71 22.26
N ASP A 108 -13.87 25.15 23.12
CA ASP A 108 -14.80 26.24 22.82
C ASP A 108 -15.61 26.01 21.54
N MET A 109 -16.00 24.74 21.30
CA MET A 109 -16.62 24.33 20.05
C MET A 109 -18.13 24.58 20.00
N TYR A 110 -18.58 25.11 18.87
CA TYR A 110 -19.98 25.32 18.51
C TYR A 110 -20.25 24.69 17.15
N MET A 111 -21.39 24.01 17.03
CA MET A 111 -21.83 23.37 15.79
C MET A 111 -23.14 24.00 15.33
N THR A 112 -23.23 24.30 14.03
CA THR A 112 -24.47 24.69 13.36
C THR A 112 -24.77 23.70 12.23
N GLU A 113 -25.99 23.18 12.21
CA GLU A 113 -26.53 22.31 11.17
C GLU A 113 -27.40 23.12 10.22
N TYR A 114 -27.20 22.92 8.92
CA TYR A 114 -27.92 23.61 7.86
C TYR A 114 -28.66 22.62 6.96
N GLU A 115 -29.84 23.03 6.47
CA GLU A 115 -30.49 22.35 5.36
C GLU A 115 -29.68 22.56 4.08
N SER A 116 -29.33 21.46 3.41
CA SER A 116 -28.68 21.49 2.10
C SER A 116 -28.92 20.17 1.39
N ASN A 117 -29.11 20.23 0.07
CA ASN A 117 -29.10 19.10 -0.85
C ASN A 117 -28.02 19.25 -1.94
N SER A 118 -27.15 20.25 -1.79
CA SER A 118 -26.09 20.57 -2.74
C SER A 118 -24.93 19.59 -2.61
N GLU A 119 -24.36 19.19 -3.74
CA GLU A 119 -23.13 18.41 -3.75
C GLU A 119 -21.92 19.24 -3.31
N VAL A 120 -21.93 20.54 -3.61
CA VAL A 120 -20.87 21.51 -3.26
C VAL A 120 -21.24 22.38 -2.05
N ILE A 121 -20.22 22.90 -1.37
CA ILE A 121 -20.30 23.76 -0.19
C ILE A 121 -20.40 25.21 -0.65
N GLY A 122 -21.63 25.72 -0.69
CA GLY A 122 -21.92 27.12 -0.97
C GLY A 122 -21.79 28.03 0.26
N SER A 123 -22.20 29.30 0.11
CA SER A 123 -22.26 30.24 1.23
C SER A 123 -23.27 29.78 2.30
N LEU A 124 -22.76 29.44 3.48
CA LEU A 124 -23.57 28.93 4.60
C LEU A 124 -24.60 29.95 5.10
N ASP A 125 -24.32 31.25 4.93
CA ASP A 125 -25.21 32.32 5.39
C ASP A 125 -26.52 32.41 4.59
N THR A 126 -26.59 31.73 3.44
CA THR A 126 -27.81 31.63 2.62
C THR A 126 -28.67 30.42 2.97
N LEU A 127 -28.17 29.50 3.81
CA LEU A 127 -28.83 28.26 4.16
C LEU A 127 -29.70 28.41 5.41
N THR A 128 -30.75 27.60 5.48
CA THR A 128 -31.64 27.56 6.65
C THR A 128 -31.00 26.72 7.76
N VAL A 129 -30.90 27.31 8.96
CA VAL A 129 -30.39 26.62 10.16
C VAL A 129 -31.45 25.63 10.67
N VAL A 130 -31.03 24.38 10.88
CA VAL A 130 -31.86 23.29 11.44
C VAL A 130 -31.70 23.21 12.95
N GLY A 131 -30.48 23.41 13.43
CA GLY A 131 -30.14 23.32 14.84
C GLY A 131 -28.72 23.77 15.08
N GLU A 132 -28.42 24.14 16.32
CA GLU A 132 -27.09 24.58 16.71
C GLU A 132 -26.87 24.43 18.22
N GLY A 133 -25.60 24.40 18.63
CA GLY A 133 -25.25 24.31 20.03
C GLY A 133 -23.77 24.05 20.28
N THR A 134 -23.38 24.14 21.55
CA THR A 134 -22.02 23.78 22.00
C THR A 134 -21.82 22.27 21.95
N VAL A 135 -20.63 21.83 21.56
CA VAL A 135 -20.28 20.41 21.41
C VAL A 135 -18.89 20.12 21.97
N ASP A 136 -18.67 18.90 22.43
CA ASP A 136 -17.36 18.48 22.98
C ASP A 136 -16.51 17.72 21.96
N SER A 137 -17.06 17.41 20.78
CA SER A 137 -16.35 16.71 19.70
C SER A 137 -16.95 16.99 18.33
N ILE A 138 -16.13 16.83 17.28
CA ILE A 138 -16.59 16.83 15.89
C ILE A 138 -17.12 15.43 15.55
N SER A 139 -18.37 15.32 15.07
CA SER A 139 -18.97 14.01 14.75
C SER A 139 -19.96 14.05 13.58
N ALA A 140 -19.86 13.09 12.66
CA ALA A 140 -20.85 12.95 11.58
C ALA A 140 -22.24 12.56 12.08
N ASN A 141 -22.35 12.03 13.32
CA ASN A 141 -23.63 11.58 13.89
C ASN A 141 -24.46 12.70 14.52
N MET A 142 -24.00 13.96 14.44
CA MET A 142 -24.78 15.12 14.90
C MET A 142 -25.89 15.52 13.91
N VAL A 143 -25.91 14.92 12.71
CA VAL A 143 -26.97 15.15 11.71
C VAL A 143 -28.34 14.75 12.27
N THR A 144 -29.29 15.68 12.22
CA THR A 144 -30.66 15.44 12.67
C THR A 144 -31.54 14.96 11.52
N GLY A 145 -32.36 13.93 11.78
CA GLY A 145 -33.25 13.32 10.80
C GLY A 145 -32.71 12.03 10.18
N LYS A 146 -33.59 11.28 9.52
CA LYS A 146 -33.27 10.00 8.89
C LYS A 146 -33.15 10.16 7.39
N ARG A 147 -32.06 9.67 6.80
CA ARG A 147 -31.82 9.70 5.34
C ARG A 147 -31.97 11.11 4.74
N VAL A 148 -31.38 12.09 5.43
CA VAL A 148 -31.37 13.50 5.00
C VAL A 148 -30.02 13.89 4.43
N THR A 149 -29.98 14.99 3.69
CA THR A 149 -28.75 15.71 3.34
C THR A 149 -28.65 16.98 4.19
N ARG A 150 -27.45 17.29 4.68
CA ARG A 150 -27.19 18.38 5.63
C ARG A 150 -25.76 18.87 5.48
N ILE A 151 -25.52 20.12 5.87
CA ILE A 151 -24.18 20.63 6.14
C ILE A 151 -24.04 20.81 7.66
N LEU A 152 -22.94 20.31 8.23
CA LEU A 152 -22.54 20.61 9.61
C LEU A 152 -21.34 21.55 9.58
N SER A 153 -21.41 22.66 10.30
CA SER A 153 -20.30 23.60 10.47
C SER A 153 -19.87 23.62 11.93
N TYR A 154 -18.66 23.14 12.20
CA TYR A 154 -18.02 23.17 13.51
C TYR A 154 -17.05 24.34 13.56
N LYS A 155 -17.13 25.18 14.58
CA LYS A 155 -16.19 26.27 14.84
C LYS A 155 -15.69 26.17 16.27
N GLY A 156 -14.43 26.52 16.50
CA GLY A 156 -13.86 26.51 17.86
C GLY A 156 -12.42 26.99 17.89
N GLN A 157 -11.73 26.66 18.98
CA GLN A 157 -10.31 26.91 19.16
C GLN A 157 -9.54 25.59 19.12
N MET A 158 -8.40 25.61 18.45
CA MET A 158 -7.43 24.54 18.39
C MET A 158 -6.29 24.90 19.33
N ASP A 159 -6.14 24.15 20.42
CA ASP A 159 -5.04 24.28 21.37
C ASP A 159 -3.84 23.50 20.86
N VAL A 160 -2.88 24.24 20.31
CA VAL A 160 -1.67 23.75 19.67
C VAL A 160 -0.56 23.63 20.72
N PRO A 161 -0.10 22.41 21.06
CA PRO A 161 0.85 22.23 22.17
C PRO A 161 2.28 22.69 21.84
N ASN A 162 2.67 22.61 20.56
CA ASN A 162 4.01 22.91 20.06
C ASN A 162 3.93 23.68 18.74
N THR A 163 4.80 24.67 18.56
CA THR A 163 4.98 25.33 17.26
C THR A 163 5.61 24.38 16.24
N GLY A 164 5.12 24.41 15.01
CA GLY A 164 5.71 23.75 13.84
C GLY A 164 4.67 23.24 12.86
N THR A 165 5.10 22.34 11.98
CA THR A 165 4.30 21.77 10.90
C THR A 165 3.29 20.74 11.38
N TYR A 166 2.02 20.92 11.04
CA TYR A 166 0.94 19.95 11.30
C TYR A 166 0.36 19.41 9.98
N LEU A 167 0.20 18.10 9.93
CA LEU A 167 -0.40 17.37 8.82
C LEU A 167 -1.79 16.90 9.21
N PHE A 168 -2.79 17.22 8.40
CA PHE A 168 -4.17 16.79 8.54
C PHE A 168 -4.53 15.83 7.41
N ASN A 169 -5.21 14.74 7.74
CA ASN A 169 -5.72 13.77 6.77
C ASN A 169 -7.21 13.52 7.04
N ILE A 170 -8.04 13.79 6.04
CA ILE A 170 -9.49 13.68 6.10
C ILE A 170 -9.99 12.64 5.11
N GLY A 171 -10.69 11.63 5.60
CA GLY A 171 -11.40 10.65 4.77
C GLY A 171 -12.91 10.80 4.92
N LEU A 172 -13.65 10.75 3.81
CA LEU A 172 -15.11 10.96 3.77
C LEU A 172 -15.85 9.70 3.33
N ASN A 173 -16.91 9.32 4.01
CA ASN A 173 -17.81 8.24 3.58
C ASN A 173 -18.93 8.80 2.70
N HIS A 174 -18.59 9.15 1.46
CA HIS A 174 -19.48 9.76 0.47
C HIS A 174 -20.06 11.11 0.91
N GLY A 175 -19.22 12.15 0.86
CA GLY A 175 -19.58 13.54 1.16
C GLY A 175 -18.50 14.53 0.75
N GLY A 176 -18.63 15.79 1.18
CA GLY A 176 -17.60 16.82 1.03
C GLY A 176 -17.13 17.35 2.38
N ALA A 177 -15.97 17.99 2.44
CA ALA A 177 -15.51 18.68 3.63
C ALA A 177 -14.52 19.81 3.37
N LEU A 178 -14.53 20.83 4.23
CA LEU A 178 -13.49 21.86 4.32
C LEU A 178 -12.91 21.89 5.73
N LEU A 179 -11.59 21.94 5.84
CA LEU A 179 -10.89 22.28 7.09
C LEU A 179 -10.18 23.61 6.92
N ILE A 180 -10.59 24.58 7.74
CA ILE A 180 -10.02 25.93 7.76
C ILE A 180 -9.40 26.14 9.13
N ILE A 181 -8.14 26.58 9.18
CA ILE A 181 -7.41 26.89 10.41
C ILE A 181 -6.87 28.31 10.29
N GLY A 182 -7.21 29.16 11.25
CA GLY A 182 -6.97 30.59 11.14
C GLY A 182 -7.75 31.18 9.97
N LYS A 183 -7.01 31.56 8.93
CA LYS A 183 -7.54 32.12 7.67
C LYS A 183 -7.31 31.20 6.46
N ASP A 184 -6.61 30.09 6.66
CA ASP A 184 -6.11 29.25 5.58
C ASP A 184 -7.00 28.01 5.45
N THR A 185 -7.43 27.70 4.22
CA THR A 185 -8.08 26.43 3.90
C THR A 185 -7.01 25.36 3.79
N VAL A 186 -6.93 24.49 4.79
CA VAL A 186 -5.90 23.45 4.92
C VAL A 186 -6.29 22.21 4.11
N VAL A 187 -7.57 21.84 4.12
CA VAL A 187 -8.10 20.74 3.29
C VAL A 187 -9.34 21.22 2.56
N ASP A 188 -9.37 21.00 1.25
CA ASP A 188 -10.51 21.28 0.37
C ASP A 188 -10.95 20.00 -0.34
N LEU A 189 -12.08 19.46 0.11
CA LEU A 189 -12.79 18.34 -0.50
C LEU A 189 -14.21 18.77 -0.84
N ASP A 190 -14.36 19.82 -1.65
CA ASP A 190 -15.65 20.29 -2.12
C ASP A 190 -16.22 19.41 -3.25
N GLY A 191 -17.32 18.69 -2.95
CA GLY A 191 -17.92 17.70 -3.85
C GLY A 191 -18.24 16.39 -3.13
N LYS A 192 -18.05 15.26 -3.82
CA LYS A 192 -18.38 13.93 -3.30
C LYS A 192 -17.19 12.99 -3.35
N PHE A 193 -16.60 12.75 -2.17
CA PHE A 193 -15.42 11.94 -1.98
C PHE A 193 -15.72 10.68 -1.17
N ALA A 194 -14.99 9.61 -1.46
CA ALA A 194 -15.04 8.34 -0.73
C ALA A 194 -13.77 8.16 0.13
N LEU A 195 -13.78 7.14 1.01
CA LEU A 195 -12.72 6.94 2.01
C LEU A 195 -11.34 6.65 1.40
N ASP A 196 -11.31 6.22 0.15
CA ASP A 196 -10.12 5.94 -0.65
C ASP A 196 -9.54 7.21 -1.32
N THR A 197 -10.22 8.35 -1.23
CA THR A 197 -9.77 9.65 -1.74
C THR A 197 -9.51 10.60 -0.57
N PRO A 198 -8.38 10.47 0.15
CA PRO A 198 -8.10 11.30 1.31
C PRO A 198 -7.77 12.75 0.92
N GLY A 199 -8.28 13.71 1.68
CA GLY A 199 -7.82 15.09 1.64
C GLY A 199 -6.66 15.27 2.61
N ILE A 200 -5.50 15.65 2.08
CA ILE A 200 -4.28 15.86 2.85
C ILE A 200 -3.96 17.36 2.83
N GLY A 201 -3.69 17.93 4.00
CA GLY A 201 -3.36 19.34 4.15
C GLY A 201 -2.27 19.54 5.19
N GLU A 202 -1.36 20.46 4.92
CA GLU A 202 -0.24 20.80 5.81
C GLU A 202 -0.27 22.29 6.14
N ILE A 203 0.02 22.63 7.40
CA ILE A 203 0.07 24.03 7.87
C ILE A 203 1.07 24.22 9.00
N GLU A 204 1.77 25.34 9.00
CA GLU A 204 2.59 25.81 10.13
C GLU A 204 1.70 26.44 11.20
N LEU A 205 1.74 25.92 12.43
CA LEU A 205 0.98 26.44 13.56
C LEU A 205 1.91 26.92 14.66
N GLU A 206 1.57 28.04 15.29
CA GLU A 206 2.21 28.49 16.52
C GLU A 206 1.56 27.86 17.76
N LYS A 207 2.36 27.59 18.78
CA LYS A 207 1.84 27.14 20.08
C LYS A 207 0.83 28.15 20.63
N GLY A 208 -0.35 27.66 21.01
CA GLY A 208 -1.42 28.47 21.58
C GLY A 208 -2.79 28.11 21.00
N LYS A 209 -3.76 28.99 21.21
CA LYS A 209 -5.13 28.82 20.70
C LYS A 209 -5.27 29.46 19.32
N ILE A 210 -5.65 28.67 18.33
CA ILE A 210 -5.88 29.11 16.95
C ILE A 210 -7.33 28.82 16.57
N PRO A 211 -8.10 29.77 16.01
CA PRO A 211 -9.46 29.48 15.59
C PRO A 211 -9.47 28.46 14.45
N PHE A 212 -10.46 27.57 14.43
CA PHE A 212 -10.67 26.64 13.33
C PHE A 212 -12.14 26.56 12.93
N SER A 213 -12.38 26.14 11.69
CA SER A 213 -13.70 25.76 11.18
C SER A 213 -13.58 24.44 10.41
N PHE A 214 -14.44 23.48 10.73
CA PHE A 214 -14.60 22.24 9.97
C PHE A 214 -16.01 22.14 9.43
N ILE A 215 -16.16 22.11 8.10
CA ILE A 215 -17.45 22.04 7.42
C ILE A 215 -17.56 20.64 6.81
N TYR A 216 -18.61 19.90 7.16
CA TYR A 216 -18.92 18.60 6.60
C TYR A 216 -20.20 18.69 5.77
N ASN A 217 -20.12 18.38 4.48
CA ASN A 217 -21.27 18.27 3.59
C ASN A 217 -21.72 16.82 3.45
N LYS A 218 -22.77 16.44 4.18
CA LYS A 218 -23.47 15.18 3.99
C LYS A 218 -24.43 15.34 2.80
N ASN A 219 -23.88 15.28 1.60
CA ASN A 219 -24.65 15.38 0.35
C ASN A 219 -25.27 14.05 -0.11
N TYR A 220 -25.03 12.94 0.61
CA TYR A 220 -25.64 11.65 0.32
C TYR A 220 -26.55 11.17 1.47
N PRO A 221 -27.84 10.86 1.24
CA PRO A 221 -28.78 10.46 2.29
C PRO A 221 -28.38 9.21 3.08
N TRP A 222 -27.80 8.22 2.40
CA TRP A 222 -27.63 6.87 2.92
C TRP A 222 -26.35 6.64 3.71
N PHE A 223 -25.32 7.43 3.41
CA PHE A 223 -24.02 7.33 4.06
C PHE A 223 -23.75 8.60 4.84
N SER A 224 -23.08 8.42 5.96
CA SER A 224 -22.44 9.48 6.73
C SER A 224 -21.14 8.94 7.25
N GLY A 225 -20.25 9.86 7.55
CA GLY A 225 -19.06 9.56 8.31
C GLY A 225 -17.82 10.19 7.72
N PHE A 226 -16.91 10.52 8.61
CA PHE A 226 -15.59 11.01 8.25
C PHE A 226 -14.60 10.64 9.35
N GLY A 227 -13.34 10.50 8.94
CA GLY A 227 -12.20 10.50 9.82
C GLY A 227 -11.39 11.77 9.60
N ILE A 228 -10.94 12.39 10.69
CA ILE A 228 -9.95 13.48 10.70
C ILE A 228 -8.79 13.02 11.56
N MET A 229 -7.62 12.86 10.96
CA MET A 229 -6.38 12.51 11.64
C MET A 229 -5.44 13.71 11.61
N VAL A 230 -4.69 13.92 12.68
CA VAL A 230 -3.69 14.97 12.79
C VAL A 230 -2.37 14.40 13.30
N GLU A 231 -1.28 14.88 12.73
CA GLU A 231 0.07 14.65 13.21
C GLU A 231 0.81 16.00 13.31
N GLY A 232 1.65 16.17 14.33
CA GLY A 232 2.41 17.40 14.55
C GLY A 232 3.72 17.17 15.32
N PRO A 233 4.46 18.23 15.68
CA PRO A 233 5.76 18.12 16.34
C PRO A 233 5.66 17.42 17.71
N GLU A 234 6.48 16.40 17.91
CA GLU A 234 6.50 15.54 19.12
C GLU A 234 5.16 14.85 19.46
N MET A 235 4.25 14.77 18.50
CA MET A 235 2.95 14.14 18.68
C MET A 235 2.84 12.89 17.79
N GLN A 236 2.23 11.86 18.36
CA GLN A 236 1.75 10.72 17.58
C GLN A 236 0.53 11.14 16.75
N ASN A 237 0.39 10.57 15.56
CA ASN A 237 -0.84 10.69 14.77
C ASN A 237 -2.07 10.30 15.62
N MET A 238 -3.08 11.16 15.67
CA MET A 238 -4.27 10.99 16.50
C MET A 238 -5.55 11.48 15.83
N PRO A 239 -6.73 10.93 16.19
CA PRO A 239 -8.00 11.42 15.67
C PRO A 239 -8.42 12.76 16.30
N LEU A 240 -8.99 13.66 15.50
CA LEU A 240 -9.67 14.91 15.93
C LEU A 240 -11.20 14.84 15.85
N HIS A 241 -11.73 13.63 15.71
CA HIS A 241 -13.16 13.37 15.58
C HIS A 241 -13.62 12.38 16.66
N ALA A 242 -14.92 12.36 16.93
CA ALA A 242 -15.52 11.38 17.82
C ALA A 242 -15.34 9.96 17.30
N LYS A 243 -15.11 8.99 18.19
CA LYS A 243 -14.87 7.57 17.83
C LYS A 243 -15.94 6.95 16.93
N ASN A 244 -17.18 7.43 17.01
CA ASN A 244 -18.30 6.95 16.21
C ASN A 244 -18.56 7.77 14.94
N SER A 245 -17.78 8.83 14.67
CA SER A 245 -17.99 9.73 13.52
C SER A 245 -17.87 8.97 12.21
N LEU A 246 -16.85 8.12 12.08
CA LEU A 246 -16.84 7.08 11.07
C LEU A 246 -17.45 5.86 11.73
N SER A 247 -18.69 5.51 11.39
CA SER A 247 -19.20 4.20 11.77
C SER A 247 -18.20 3.20 11.19
N ALA A 248 -17.53 2.42 12.05
CA ALA A 248 -16.96 1.18 11.57
C ALA A 248 -18.14 0.51 10.87
N ALA A 249 -18.10 0.42 9.53
CA ALA A 249 -18.97 -0.51 8.86
C ALA A 249 -18.84 -1.76 9.70
N SER A 250 -19.97 -2.31 10.16
CA SER A 250 -19.97 -3.64 10.73
C SER A 250 -19.40 -4.56 9.64
N ARG A 251 -18.07 -4.63 9.55
CA ARG A 251 -17.30 -5.82 9.28
C ARG A 251 -17.50 -6.68 10.51
N GLY A 252 -18.76 -6.95 10.90
CA GLY A 252 -19.07 -7.98 11.87
C GLY A 252 -18.38 -9.20 11.31
N SER A 253 -17.39 -9.73 12.03
CA SER A 253 -16.33 -10.60 11.54
C SER A 253 -16.76 -11.36 10.29
N LYS A 254 -16.58 -10.75 9.13
CA LYS A 254 -16.95 -11.42 7.89
C LYS A 254 -15.82 -12.40 7.72
N SER A 255 -16.11 -13.69 7.86
CA SER A 255 -15.16 -14.73 7.51
C SER A 255 -14.67 -14.38 6.11
N ASN A 256 -13.41 -13.99 5.98
CA ASN A 256 -12.83 -13.75 4.68
C ASN A 256 -13.04 -15.01 3.86
N ILE A 257 -13.48 -14.86 2.62
CA ILE A 257 -13.54 -15.98 1.70
C ILE A 257 -12.16 -16.08 1.07
N LEU A 258 -11.37 -17.00 1.59
CA LEU A 258 -10.01 -17.23 1.15
C LEU A 258 -9.98 -18.38 0.13
N ILE A 259 -9.11 -18.26 -0.86
CA ILE A 259 -8.70 -19.39 -1.69
C ILE A 259 -7.35 -19.83 -1.16
N GLU A 260 -7.28 -21.06 -0.68
CA GLU A 260 -6.06 -21.69 -0.21
C GLU A 260 -5.47 -22.55 -1.33
N VAL A 261 -4.15 -22.66 -1.37
CA VAL A 261 -3.44 -23.56 -2.29
C VAL A 261 -3.11 -24.81 -1.51
N GLY A 262 -3.54 -25.96 -2.03
CA GLY A 262 -3.27 -27.27 -1.45
C GLY A 262 -1.99 -27.88 -2.02
N GLU A 263 -2.05 -29.17 -2.33
CA GLU A 263 -0.93 -29.90 -2.94
C GLU A 263 -0.74 -29.57 -4.44
N GLU A 264 -1.78 -29.04 -5.09
CA GLU A 264 -1.78 -28.71 -6.51
C GLU A 264 -1.88 -27.19 -6.72
N PRO A 265 -1.25 -26.64 -7.78
CA PRO A 265 -1.40 -25.23 -8.12
C PRO A 265 -2.86 -24.83 -8.39
N VAL A 266 -3.22 -23.62 -7.96
CA VAL A 266 -4.57 -23.08 -8.15
C VAL A 266 -4.50 -21.85 -9.05
N THR A 267 -5.45 -21.73 -9.99
CA THR A 267 -5.63 -20.51 -10.77
C THR A 267 -6.98 -19.86 -10.45
N GLN A 268 -6.99 -18.54 -10.30
CA GLN A 268 -8.20 -17.77 -10.04
C GLN A 268 -8.26 -16.54 -10.96
N ARG A 269 -9.28 -16.46 -11.81
CA ARG A 269 -9.56 -15.24 -12.60
C ARG A 269 -10.34 -14.23 -11.77
N GLY A 270 -10.04 -12.95 -11.95
CA GLY A 270 -10.75 -11.90 -11.24
C GLY A 270 -10.24 -10.52 -11.61
N TYR A 271 -10.74 -9.52 -10.90
CA TYR A 271 -10.21 -8.17 -10.99
C TYR A 271 -9.16 -7.98 -9.91
N MET A 272 -8.04 -7.34 -10.23
CA MET A 272 -6.99 -7.06 -9.27
C MET A 272 -6.57 -5.61 -9.39
N MET A 273 -6.14 -5.01 -8.28
CA MET A 273 -5.48 -3.72 -8.33
C MET A 273 -4.02 -3.92 -8.70
N HIS A 274 -3.51 -3.08 -9.58
CA HIS A 274 -2.09 -3.00 -9.90
C HIS A 274 -1.70 -1.52 -10.00
N LYS A 275 -0.78 -1.07 -9.15
CA LYS A 275 -0.32 0.34 -9.08
C LYS A 275 -1.45 1.38 -9.06
N GLY A 276 -2.52 1.10 -8.29
CA GLY A 276 -3.67 2.01 -8.17
C GLY A 276 -4.71 1.88 -9.29
N GLU A 277 -4.48 1.05 -10.30
CA GLU A 277 -5.43 0.80 -11.38
C GLU A 277 -6.10 -0.57 -11.25
N LYS A 278 -7.41 -0.62 -11.50
CA LYS A 278 -8.15 -1.89 -11.54
C LYS A 278 -7.93 -2.58 -12.89
N ARG A 279 -7.24 -3.72 -12.85
CA ARG A 279 -7.04 -4.62 -13.99
C ARG A 279 -8.17 -5.65 -14.03
N THR A 280 -8.80 -5.82 -15.20
CA THR A 280 -10.05 -6.59 -15.33
C THR A 280 -9.88 -7.97 -15.97
N HIS A 281 -8.74 -8.24 -16.61
CA HIS A 281 -8.45 -9.49 -17.30
C HIS A 281 -7.34 -10.27 -16.58
N CYS A 282 -7.38 -10.26 -15.26
CA CYS A 282 -6.34 -10.89 -14.45
C CYS A 282 -6.61 -12.36 -14.22
N ILE A 283 -5.52 -13.10 -14.12
CA ILE A 283 -5.47 -14.44 -13.55
C ILE A 283 -4.35 -14.47 -12.52
N ALA A 284 -4.68 -14.92 -11.32
CA ALA A 284 -3.73 -15.21 -10.27
C ALA A 284 -3.44 -16.71 -10.27
N VAL A 285 -2.20 -17.07 -9.98
CA VAL A 285 -1.71 -18.44 -9.90
C VAL A 285 -1.00 -18.59 -8.57
N GLY A 286 -1.37 -19.62 -7.82
CA GLY A 286 -0.73 -19.97 -6.57
C GLY A 286 -0.14 -21.36 -6.64
N ASP A 287 1.15 -21.48 -6.35
CA ASP A 287 1.87 -22.75 -6.29
C ASP A 287 1.88 -23.30 -4.84
N SER A 288 1.91 -24.62 -4.71
CA SER A 288 2.02 -25.40 -3.47
C SER A 288 3.21 -24.98 -2.59
N ASN A 289 4.24 -24.37 -3.19
CA ASN A 289 5.40 -23.79 -2.47
C ASN A 289 5.13 -22.39 -1.88
N TYR A 290 3.87 -21.95 -1.84
CA TYR A 290 3.44 -20.63 -1.38
C TYR A 290 4.02 -19.47 -2.19
N ILE A 291 4.40 -19.73 -3.44
CA ILE A 291 4.84 -18.71 -4.40
C ILE A 291 3.68 -18.43 -5.34
N ASN A 292 3.27 -17.17 -5.38
CA ASN A 292 2.09 -16.76 -6.09
C ASN A 292 2.42 -15.60 -7.02
N TYR A 293 1.69 -15.50 -8.13
CA TYR A 293 1.82 -14.39 -9.06
C TYR A 293 0.49 -14.07 -9.74
N SER A 294 0.39 -12.91 -10.36
CA SER A 294 -0.74 -12.58 -11.23
C SER A 294 -0.31 -12.04 -12.58
N TYR A 295 -1.17 -12.29 -13.57
CA TYR A 295 -0.91 -12.03 -14.99
C TYR A 295 -2.13 -11.35 -15.61
N ASP A 296 -1.91 -10.34 -16.45
CA ASP A 296 -2.94 -9.65 -17.22
C ASP A 296 -3.04 -10.27 -18.63
N LEU A 297 -4.11 -11.03 -18.86
CA LEU A 297 -4.37 -11.69 -20.13
C LEU A 297 -4.66 -10.70 -21.28
N SER A 298 -5.06 -9.46 -20.97
CA SER A 298 -5.33 -8.43 -21.99
C SER A 298 -4.07 -7.70 -22.47
N ARG A 299 -2.97 -7.81 -21.72
CA ARG A 299 -1.68 -7.18 -22.03
C ARG A 299 -0.55 -8.19 -22.26
N GLY A 300 -0.76 -9.45 -21.90
CA GLY A 300 0.29 -10.45 -21.93
C GLY A 300 1.40 -10.18 -20.91
N ALA A 301 1.05 -9.61 -19.74
CA ALA A 301 2.01 -9.07 -18.79
C ALA A 301 1.91 -9.65 -17.38
N ILE A 302 3.05 -9.92 -16.74
CA ILE A 302 3.08 -10.23 -15.31
C ILE A 302 2.87 -8.95 -14.49
N LEU A 303 1.99 -9.00 -13.50
CA LEU A 303 1.62 -7.84 -12.69
C LEU A 303 2.38 -7.78 -11.38
N GLN A 304 2.41 -8.88 -10.63
CA GLN A 304 3.04 -8.94 -9.31
C GLN A 304 3.29 -10.38 -8.87
N VAL A 305 4.19 -10.52 -7.89
CA VAL A 305 4.50 -11.76 -7.17
C VAL A 305 4.32 -11.56 -5.68
N TRP A 306 3.93 -12.60 -4.95
CA TRP A 306 3.90 -12.59 -3.49
C TRP A 306 4.17 -13.99 -2.93
N GLN A 307 4.61 -14.04 -1.68
CA GLN A 307 4.79 -15.29 -0.95
C GLN A 307 3.78 -15.40 0.20
N GLY A 308 3.30 -16.61 0.46
CA GLY A 308 2.41 -16.95 1.57
C GLY A 308 1.03 -17.36 1.09
N ASP A 309 0.02 -17.03 1.89
CA ASP A 309 -1.38 -17.29 1.57
C ASP A 309 -1.75 -16.67 0.20
N PHE A 310 -2.59 -17.39 -0.54
CA PHE A 310 -2.83 -17.09 -1.95
C PHE A 310 -3.73 -15.86 -2.14
N LEU A 311 -5.06 -15.99 -1.95
CA LEU A 311 -5.99 -14.89 -2.26
C LEU A 311 -7.13 -14.73 -1.26
N ASP A 312 -7.48 -13.46 -1.02
CA ASP A 312 -8.77 -13.06 -0.47
C ASP A 312 -9.71 -12.68 -1.62
N VAL A 313 -10.79 -13.44 -1.77
CA VAL A 313 -11.81 -13.22 -2.80
C VAL A 313 -13.14 -12.77 -2.21
N THR A 314 -13.12 -12.29 -0.95
CA THR A 314 -14.32 -11.82 -0.26
C THR A 314 -15.08 -10.79 -1.07
N GLN A 315 -14.39 -9.83 -1.69
CA GLN A 315 -15.05 -8.79 -2.49
C GLN A 315 -15.71 -9.32 -3.77
N MET A 316 -15.24 -10.45 -4.30
CA MET A 316 -15.82 -11.09 -5.49
C MET A 316 -17.15 -11.78 -5.17
N TRP A 317 -17.24 -12.43 -4.01
CA TRP A 317 -18.33 -13.37 -3.72
C TRP A 317 -19.29 -12.89 -2.63
N HIS A 318 -18.85 -12.01 -1.73
CA HIS A 318 -19.68 -11.48 -0.65
C HIS A 318 -20.20 -10.08 -0.97
N LEU A 319 -21.54 -9.93 -1.03
CA LEU A 319 -22.25 -8.66 -1.27
C LEU A 319 -21.70 -7.83 -2.44
N ARG A 320 -21.20 -8.51 -3.49
CA ARG A 320 -20.72 -8.01 -4.79
C ARG A 320 -20.74 -6.48 -4.90
N GLY A 321 -19.79 -5.83 -4.23
CA GLY A 321 -19.65 -4.37 -4.20
C GLY A 321 -19.15 -3.83 -5.54
N THR A 322 -18.72 -2.57 -5.56
CA THR A 322 -18.24 -1.91 -6.79
C THR A 322 -16.94 -2.52 -7.32
N ASN A 323 -15.99 -2.87 -6.45
CA ASN A 323 -14.63 -3.20 -6.88
C ASN A 323 -14.43 -4.68 -7.27
N GLN A 324 -15.06 -5.64 -6.59
CA GLN A 324 -15.04 -7.08 -6.92
C GLN A 324 -13.62 -7.65 -7.10
N LEU A 325 -12.73 -7.33 -6.15
CA LEU A 325 -11.30 -7.62 -6.25
C LEU A 325 -10.94 -9.01 -5.69
N ALA A 326 -9.97 -9.65 -6.32
CA ALA A 326 -9.11 -10.66 -5.71
C ALA A 326 -7.86 -9.96 -5.15
N GLU A 327 -7.61 -10.12 -3.86
CA GLU A 327 -6.53 -9.43 -3.15
C GLU A 327 -5.45 -10.43 -2.71
N PRO A 328 -4.17 -10.20 -3.04
CA PRO A 328 -3.06 -11.01 -2.53
C PRO A 328 -3.04 -11.06 -1.00
N LYS A 329 -2.84 -12.26 -0.44
CA LYS A 329 -2.73 -12.47 1.01
C LYS A 329 -1.27 -12.50 1.50
N GLY A 330 -0.40 -11.69 0.89
CA GLY A 330 1.00 -11.57 1.28
C GLY A 330 1.66 -10.28 0.79
N PHE A 331 2.91 -10.08 1.21
CA PHE A 331 3.76 -9.02 0.69
C PHE A 331 3.94 -9.19 -0.82
N SER A 332 3.44 -8.22 -1.59
CA SER A 332 3.49 -8.26 -3.05
C SER A 332 4.56 -7.33 -3.59
N VAL A 333 5.35 -7.82 -4.54
CA VAL A 333 6.27 -7.03 -5.36
C VAL A 333 5.64 -6.85 -6.73
N SER A 334 5.39 -5.60 -7.12
CA SER A 334 4.77 -5.25 -8.39
C SER A 334 5.80 -5.04 -9.50
N PHE A 335 5.47 -5.48 -10.71
CA PHE A 335 6.25 -5.24 -11.93
C PHE A 335 5.68 -4.06 -12.73
N HIS A 336 6.11 -3.86 -13.98
CA HIS A 336 5.66 -2.71 -14.79
C HIS A 336 4.16 -2.78 -15.09
N GLY A 337 3.65 -3.94 -15.50
CA GLY A 337 2.22 -4.20 -15.77
C GLY A 337 1.70 -3.68 -17.12
N ASP A 338 2.55 -3.01 -17.89
CA ASP A 338 2.36 -2.69 -19.32
C ASP A 338 2.57 -3.93 -20.21
N PRO A 339 2.21 -3.91 -21.51
CA PRO A 339 2.49 -5.02 -22.42
C PRO A 339 3.95 -5.48 -22.38
N ASP A 340 4.18 -6.79 -22.23
CA ASP A 340 5.54 -7.33 -22.10
C ASP A 340 6.32 -7.32 -23.42
N PHE A 341 5.61 -7.35 -24.55
CA PHE A 341 6.19 -7.40 -25.88
C PHE A 341 5.66 -6.26 -26.74
N MET A 342 6.51 -5.76 -27.62
CA MET A 342 6.17 -4.76 -28.65
C MET A 342 7.09 -4.89 -29.85
N VAL A 343 6.55 -4.73 -31.05
CA VAL A 343 7.35 -4.39 -32.23
C VAL A 343 7.64 -2.88 -32.21
N LEU A 344 8.91 -2.51 -31.97
CA LEU A 344 9.34 -1.11 -31.96
C LEU A 344 9.77 -0.66 -33.36
N GLU A 345 9.26 0.49 -33.82
CA GLU A 345 9.68 1.09 -35.08
C GLU A 345 11.13 1.58 -35.01
N ASN A 346 11.51 2.17 -33.87
CA ASN A 346 12.87 2.62 -33.61
C ASN A 346 13.15 2.72 -32.09
N LYS A 347 14.39 3.05 -31.74
CA LYS A 347 14.85 3.14 -30.33
C LYS A 347 14.21 4.28 -29.51
N GLU A 348 13.54 5.24 -30.14
CA GLU A 348 12.89 6.39 -29.48
C GLU A 348 11.39 6.15 -29.27
N THR A 349 10.83 5.07 -29.81
CA THR A 349 9.44 4.68 -29.58
C THR A 349 9.22 4.44 -28.09
N VAL A 350 8.31 5.25 -27.52
CA VAL A 350 7.83 5.13 -26.15
C VAL A 350 7.06 3.82 -25.98
N TRP A 351 7.32 3.09 -24.90
CA TRP A 351 6.58 1.88 -24.59
C TRP A 351 5.15 2.23 -24.15
N PRO A 352 4.10 1.65 -24.75
CA PRO A 352 2.73 1.99 -24.39
C PRO A 352 2.30 1.34 -23.07
N ASP A 353 1.35 1.95 -22.36
CA ASP A 353 0.75 1.44 -21.09
C ASP A 353 -0.35 0.38 -21.31
N SER A 354 -0.73 0.19 -22.57
CA SER A 354 -1.82 -0.66 -23.03
C SER A 354 -1.57 -1.07 -24.47
N ILE A 355 -2.23 -2.14 -24.93
CA ILE A 355 -2.12 -2.57 -26.32
C ILE A 355 -2.72 -1.49 -27.23
N PRO A 356 -1.92 -0.86 -28.13
CA PRO A 356 -2.44 0.16 -29.03
C PRO A 356 -3.46 -0.41 -30.01
N SER A 357 -4.46 0.39 -30.40
CA SER A 357 -5.56 -0.07 -31.28
C SER A 357 -5.12 -0.48 -32.69
N ASN A 358 -3.95 -0.02 -33.13
CA ASN A 358 -3.33 -0.39 -34.40
C ASN A 358 -2.49 -1.67 -34.33
N ILE A 359 -2.28 -2.24 -33.14
CA ILE A 359 -1.55 -3.50 -32.94
C ILE A 359 -2.52 -4.67 -32.89
N LYS A 360 -2.25 -5.70 -33.68
CA LYS A 360 -3.00 -6.96 -33.69
C LYS A 360 -2.53 -7.84 -32.54
N PHE A 361 -3.15 -7.67 -31.38
CA PHE A 361 -2.98 -8.54 -30.22
C PHE A 361 -4.15 -9.51 -30.11
N LYS A 362 -3.86 -10.80 -29.93
CA LYS A 362 -4.85 -11.86 -29.75
C LYS A 362 -4.49 -12.71 -28.54
N PRO A 363 -5.17 -12.55 -27.39
CA PRO A 363 -5.01 -13.48 -26.28
C PRO A 363 -5.56 -14.84 -26.67
N LEU A 364 -4.78 -15.91 -26.46
CA LEU A 364 -5.16 -17.28 -26.76
C LEU A 364 -5.52 -18.07 -25.50
N GLY A 365 -5.30 -17.49 -24.31
CA GLY A 365 -5.63 -18.09 -23.03
C GLY A 365 -4.39 -18.67 -22.35
N TYR A 366 -4.52 -19.86 -21.79
CA TYR A 366 -3.40 -20.60 -21.22
C TYR A 366 -3.62 -22.11 -21.37
N GLU A 367 -2.54 -22.86 -21.37
CA GLU A 367 -2.52 -24.31 -21.32
C GLU A 367 -1.79 -24.75 -20.05
N MET A 368 -2.27 -25.82 -19.41
CA MET A 368 -1.61 -26.37 -18.23
C MET A 368 -0.43 -27.23 -18.67
N GLY A 369 0.77 -26.92 -18.16
CA GLY A 369 1.96 -27.73 -18.40
C GLY A 369 1.99 -28.99 -17.52
N ASP A 370 3.04 -29.80 -17.68
CA ASP A 370 3.23 -31.06 -16.94
C ASP A 370 3.36 -30.90 -15.42
N ASN A 371 3.57 -29.68 -14.94
CA ASN A 371 3.66 -29.30 -13.53
C ASN A 371 2.37 -28.65 -13.00
N ASP A 372 1.26 -28.75 -13.73
CA ASP A 372 -0.01 -28.09 -13.44
C ASP A 372 0.09 -26.56 -13.28
N LEU A 373 1.14 -25.95 -13.84
CA LEU A 373 1.27 -24.49 -13.94
C LEU A 373 0.90 -24.02 -15.35
N PRO A 374 0.22 -22.87 -15.48
CA PRO A 374 -0.21 -22.38 -16.78
C PRO A 374 0.95 -21.77 -17.59
N ALA A 375 0.99 -22.11 -18.87
CA ALA A 375 1.70 -21.37 -19.90
C ALA A 375 0.70 -20.42 -20.59
N PHE A 376 0.90 -19.11 -20.45
CA PHE A 376 0.02 -18.09 -21.03
C PHE A 376 0.35 -17.87 -22.50
N LEU A 377 -0.67 -17.93 -23.35
CA LEU A 377 -0.54 -17.89 -24.79
C LEU A 377 -1.17 -16.62 -25.35
N HIS A 378 -0.45 -15.94 -26.23
CA HIS A 378 -0.99 -14.86 -27.05
C HIS A 378 -0.27 -14.78 -28.39
N GLN A 379 -0.86 -14.03 -29.31
CA GLN A 379 -0.25 -13.69 -30.59
C GLN A 379 -0.21 -12.16 -30.73
N GLU A 380 0.93 -11.63 -31.16
CA GLU A 380 1.12 -10.20 -31.44
C GLU A 380 1.71 -10.01 -32.83
N GLU A 381 1.02 -9.28 -33.71
CA GLU A 381 1.47 -9.01 -35.09
C GLU A 381 1.85 -10.27 -35.90
N GLY A 382 1.22 -11.40 -35.55
CA GLY A 382 1.46 -12.72 -36.14
C GLY A 382 2.50 -13.58 -35.42
N ILE A 383 3.22 -13.03 -34.44
CA ILE A 383 4.22 -13.73 -33.61
C ILE A 383 3.50 -14.45 -32.47
N SER A 384 3.69 -15.76 -32.35
CA SER A 384 3.15 -16.57 -31.26
C SER A 384 4.09 -16.50 -30.06
N ILE A 385 3.52 -16.26 -28.88
CA ILE A 385 4.26 -16.11 -27.63
C ILE A 385 3.60 -16.98 -26.55
N SER A 386 4.42 -17.83 -25.92
CA SER A 386 4.08 -18.59 -24.72
C SER A 386 4.93 -18.11 -23.55
N ASN A 387 4.34 -17.92 -22.39
CA ASN A 387 5.00 -17.41 -21.20
C ASN A 387 4.63 -18.26 -19.98
N SER A 388 5.62 -18.86 -19.34
CA SER A 388 5.42 -19.75 -18.19
C SER A 388 6.33 -19.32 -17.04
N PHE A 389 5.87 -19.60 -15.82
CA PHE A 389 6.54 -19.23 -14.59
C PHE A 389 6.59 -20.43 -13.66
N VAL A 390 7.75 -20.72 -13.10
CA VAL A 390 7.94 -21.80 -12.14
C VAL A 390 8.65 -21.23 -10.92
N ALA A 391 8.25 -21.63 -9.71
CA ALA A 391 8.95 -21.24 -8.49
C ALA A 391 10.44 -21.65 -8.57
N SER A 392 11.31 -20.73 -8.17
CA SER A 392 12.73 -21.03 -8.05
C SER A 392 12.99 -22.04 -6.93
N LYS A 393 13.97 -22.92 -7.13
CA LYS A 393 14.39 -23.90 -6.11
C LYS A 393 15.05 -23.24 -4.90
N ASP A 394 15.60 -22.04 -5.09
CA ASP A 394 16.41 -21.33 -4.09
C ASP A 394 15.59 -20.36 -3.21
N GLY A 395 14.26 -20.34 -3.35
CA GLY A 395 13.36 -19.55 -2.51
C GLY A 395 12.52 -18.54 -3.29
N ARG A 396 12.51 -17.27 -2.84
CA ARG A 396 11.70 -16.17 -3.40
C ARG A 396 12.17 -15.77 -4.80
N GLY A 397 11.84 -16.62 -5.77
CA GLY A 397 12.13 -16.38 -7.17
C GLY A 397 11.16 -17.09 -8.10
N LEU A 398 11.09 -16.61 -9.33
CA LEU A 398 10.39 -17.24 -10.44
C LEU A 398 11.38 -17.44 -11.57
N VAL A 399 11.45 -18.67 -12.09
CA VAL A 399 12.06 -18.96 -13.38
C VAL A 399 10.99 -18.66 -14.43
N ARG A 400 11.24 -17.65 -15.25
CA ARG A 400 10.36 -17.27 -16.36
C ARG A 400 10.90 -17.85 -17.65
N THR A 401 10.07 -18.61 -18.35
CA THR A 401 10.38 -19.18 -19.67
C THR A 401 9.42 -18.64 -20.70
N ILE A 402 9.98 -18.01 -21.74
CA ILE A 402 9.25 -17.44 -22.86
C ILE A 402 9.62 -18.23 -24.12
N SER A 403 8.63 -18.80 -24.79
CA SER A 403 8.78 -19.39 -26.13
C SER A 403 8.18 -18.46 -27.17
N ILE A 404 8.94 -18.14 -28.21
CA ILE A 404 8.51 -17.25 -29.28
C ILE A 404 8.69 -17.95 -30.62
N GLU A 405 7.69 -17.80 -31.49
CA GLU A 405 7.73 -18.25 -32.87
C GLU A 405 7.16 -17.16 -33.79
N GLY A 406 7.98 -16.62 -34.67
CA GLY A 406 7.55 -15.56 -35.58
C GLY A 406 8.57 -15.21 -36.67
N ASN A 407 8.14 -14.40 -37.63
CA ASN A 407 8.95 -14.01 -38.80
C ASN A 407 9.49 -12.58 -38.74
N LYS A 408 9.37 -11.91 -37.60
CA LYS A 408 9.84 -10.54 -37.36
C LYS A 408 10.55 -10.48 -36.01
N ASP A 409 11.44 -9.50 -35.89
CA ASP A 409 12.03 -9.14 -34.59
C ASP A 409 10.94 -8.56 -33.67
N ILE A 410 11.06 -8.83 -32.38
CA ILE A 410 10.20 -8.26 -31.34
C ILE A 410 11.05 -7.83 -30.14
N TRP A 411 10.58 -6.83 -29.40
CA TRP A 411 11.21 -6.41 -28.15
C TRP A 411 10.42 -6.92 -26.97
N HIS A 412 11.14 -7.31 -25.92
CA HIS A 412 10.57 -7.64 -24.61
C HIS A 412 10.98 -6.57 -23.60
N LYS A 413 10.00 -5.89 -22.98
CA LYS A 413 10.22 -5.08 -21.78
C LYS A 413 10.19 -6.01 -20.58
N ILE A 414 11.35 -6.19 -19.96
CA ILE A 414 11.54 -7.11 -18.83
C ILE A 414 11.22 -6.39 -17.52
N ALA A 415 11.64 -5.13 -17.41
CA ALA A 415 11.47 -4.30 -16.23
C ALA A 415 11.38 -2.82 -16.59
N GLU A 416 10.73 -2.05 -15.72
CA GLU A 416 10.68 -0.59 -15.77
C GLU A 416 10.80 -0.05 -14.35
N GLY A 417 11.56 1.04 -14.18
CA GLY A 417 11.73 1.64 -12.88
C GLY A 417 12.34 3.04 -12.85
N GLU A 418 12.34 3.66 -11.68
CA GLU A 418 13.05 4.92 -11.44
C GLU A 418 14.56 4.76 -11.59
N SER A 419 15.08 3.56 -11.32
CA SER A 419 16.47 3.20 -11.57
C SER A 419 16.60 1.70 -11.83
N ILE A 420 17.37 1.35 -12.88
CA ILE A 420 17.81 -0.01 -13.17
C ILE A 420 19.33 0.00 -13.30
N LYS A 421 20.03 -0.92 -12.63
CA LYS A 421 21.49 -1.02 -12.68
C LYS A 421 21.91 -2.47 -12.91
N GLN A 422 22.98 -2.66 -13.68
CA GLN A 422 23.64 -3.94 -13.79
C GLN A 422 24.71 -4.05 -12.69
N LEU A 423 24.75 -5.19 -11.99
CA LEU A 423 25.75 -5.51 -10.99
C LEU A 423 26.97 -6.20 -11.63
N GLU A 424 28.06 -6.32 -10.86
CA GLU A 424 29.33 -6.90 -11.34
C GLU A 424 29.20 -8.38 -11.77
N ASP A 425 28.25 -9.11 -11.18
CA ASP A 425 27.94 -10.50 -11.54
C ASP A 425 27.02 -10.63 -12.77
N GLY A 426 26.59 -9.51 -13.36
CA GLY A 426 25.73 -9.45 -14.54
C GLY A 426 24.24 -9.42 -14.25
N THR A 427 23.81 -9.58 -12.99
CA THR A 427 22.40 -9.43 -12.59
C THR A 427 21.95 -7.97 -12.67
N TYR A 428 20.65 -7.75 -12.84
CA TYR A 428 20.06 -6.41 -12.89
C TYR A 428 19.22 -6.17 -11.64
N ILE A 429 19.42 -5.03 -10.98
CA ILE A 429 18.63 -4.58 -9.84
C ILE A 429 17.65 -3.50 -10.28
N VAL A 430 16.38 -3.63 -9.89
CA VAL A 430 15.29 -2.74 -10.33
C VAL A 430 14.66 -2.01 -9.15
N ASN A 431 14.37 -0.71 -9.31
CA ASN A 431 13.59 0.13 -8.40
C ASN A 431 14.04 0.12 -6.94
N ASP A 432 15.03 0.94 -6.58
CA ASP A 432 15.55 1.07 -5.20
C ASP A 432 15.71 -0.30 -4.49
N GLU A 433 16.15 -1.30 -5.26
CA GLU A 433 16.37 -2.67 -4.82
C GLU A 433 15.06 -3.39 -4.39
N SER A 434 14.07 -3.37 -5.30
CA SER A 434 12.79 -4.07 -5.10
C SER A 434 12.82 -5.51 -5.57
N TYR A 435 13.58 -5.83 -6.62
CA TYR A 435 13.80 -7.19 -7.13
C TYR A 435 15.03 -7.22 -8.06
N PHE A 436 15.54 -8.42 -8.32
CA PHE A 436 16.57 -8.71 -9.31
C PHE A 436 16.01 -9.41 -10.54
N ILE A 437 16.66 -9.18 -11.68
CA ILE A 437 16.55 -9.99 -12.88
C ILE A 437 17.91 -10.62 -13.14
N ASP A 438 17.93 -11.95 -13.20
CA ASP A 438 19.15 -12.73 -13.37
C ASP A 438 19.07 -13.59 -14.65
N PHE A 439 20.04 -13.38 -15.54
CA PHE A 439 20.21 -14.10 -16.80
C PHE A 439 21.29 -15.19 -16.72
N SER A 440 21.75 -15.55 -15.51
CA SER A 440 22.75 -16.60 -15.32
C SER A 440 22.34 -17.89 -16.05
N GLY A 441 23.30 -18.53 -16.71
CA GLY A 441 23.04 -19.68 -17.60
C GLY A 441 22.52 -19.33 -19.00
N ASN A 442 22.23 -18.05 -19.30
CA ASN A 442 21.71 -17.58 -20.59
C ASN A 442 22.58 -16.44 -21.17
N GLY A 443 23.90 -16.63 -21.21
CA GLY A 443 24.89 -15.58 -21.53
C GLY A 443 24.84 -15.02 -22.96
N ASP A 444 24.08 -15.64 -23.87
CA ASP A 444 23.83 -15.11 -25.22
C ASP A 444 22.81 -13.97 -25.22
N LEU A 445 22.00 -13.83 -24.16
CA LEU A 445 21.04 -12.75 -24.01
C LEU A 445 21.78 -11.44 -23.71
N LYS A 446 21.45 -10.40 -24.47
CA LYS A 446 22.07 -9.07 -24.36
C LYS A 446 21.00 -8.01 -24.07
N PRO A 447 20.43 -7.99 -22.86
CA PRO A 447 19.48 -6.96 -22.48
C PRO A 447 20.19 -5.60 -22.39
N ILE A 448 19.46 -4.53 -22.68
CA ILE A 448 19.93 -3.15 -22.65
C ILE A 448 19.07 -2.33 -21.69
N ILE A 449 19.70 -1.34 -21.06
CA ILE A 449 18.98 -0.32 -20.29
C ILE A 449 18.78 0.90 -21.18
N ARG A 450 17.53 1.37 -21.29
CA ARG A 450 17.15 2.58 -22.03
C ARG A 450 16.42 3.53 -21.11
N GLN A 451 16.66 4.83 -21.26
CA GLN A 451 15.83 5.87 -20.61
C GLN A 451 14.67 6.28 -21.50
N SER A 452 13.47 6.31 -20.94
CA SER A 452 12.22 6.65 -21.62
C SER A 452 11.24 7.25 -20.61
N ASN A 453 10.64 8.41 -20.92
CA ASN A 453 9.66 9.09 -20.05
C ASN A 453 10.09 9.26 -18.58
N GLY A 454 11.38 9.54 -18.34
CA GLY A 454 11.91 9.74 -16.99
C GLY A 454 12.11 8.47 -16.17
N LYS A 455 12.03 7.30 -16.81
CA LYS A 455 12.28 5.99 -16.21
C LYS A 455 13.34 5.20 -16.99
N ASP A 456 13.96 4.26 -16.32
CA ASP A 456 14.80 3.23 -16.93
C ASP A 456 13.94 2.03 -17.34
N GLU A 457 14.17 1.50 -18.53
CA GLU A 457 13.55 0.29 -19.07
C GLU A 457 14.66 -0.75 -19.35
N LEU A 458 14.45 -1.99 -18.89
CA LEU A 458 15.30 -3.13 -19.25
C LEU A 458 14.66 -3.87 -20.42
N LEU A 459 15.31 -3.82 -21.59
CA LEU A 459 14.78 -4.32 -22.85
C LEU A 459 15.64 -5.43 -23.42
N LEU A 460 15.01 -6.45 -24.00
CA LEU A 460 15.68 -7.50 -24.75
C LEU A 460 15.15 -7.55 -26.18
N LYS A 461 16.04 -7.46 -27.16
CA LYS A 461 15.69 -7.68 -28.57
C LYS A 461 15.69 -9.17 -28.87
N ILE A 462 14.62 -9.65 -29.49
CA ILE A 462 14.42 -11.04 -29.84
C ILE A 462 14.33 -11.13 -31.36
N PRO A 463 15.31 -11.75 -32.04
CA PRO A 463 15.32 -11.82 -33.49
C PRO A 463 14.20 -12.73 -34.00
N ALA A 464 13.78 -12.50 -35.26
CA ALA A 464 12.87 -13.40 -35.96
C ALA A 464 13.34 -14.87 -35.92
N GLY A 465 12.39 -15.79 -35.80
CA GLY A 465 12.64 -17.23 -35.74
C GLY A 465 11.82 -17.91 -34.64
N SER A 466 12.29 -19.08 -34.24
CA SER A 466 11.77 -19.83 -33.09
C SER A 466 12.85 -19.92 -32.01
N GLY A 467 12.50 -19.61 -30.76
CA GLY A 467 13.47 -19.68 -29.66
C GLY A 467 12.82 -19.64 -28.30
N ASN A 468 13.61 -20.05 -27.29
CA ASN A 468 13.23 -19.98 -25.89
C ASN A 468 14.17 -19.02 -25.16
N ILE A 469 13.59 -18.22 -24.27
CA ILE A 469 14.29 -17.27 -23.41
C ILE A 469 13.97 -17.65 -21.99
N THR A 470 14.99 -17.84 -21.16
CA THR A 470 14.82 -18.16 -19.75
C THR A 470 15.60 -17.16 -18.91
N TYR A 471 14.98 -16.66 -17.85
CA TYR A 471 15.65 -15.85 -16.83
C TYR A 471 14.94 -15.94 -15.49
N ASN A 472 15.63 -15.56 -14.43
CA ASN A 472 15.13 -15.58 -13.07
C ASN A 472 14.67 -14.19 -12.64
N ILE A 473 13.56 -14.13 -11.92
CA ILE A 473 13.07 -12.95 -11.19
C ILE A 473 13.20 -13.27 -9.71
N ILE A 474 13.91 -12.45 -8.92
CA ILE A 474 14.22 -12.73 -7.50
C ILE A 474 13.78 -11.54 -6.65
N TRP A 475 12.99 -11.74 -5.59
CA TRP A 475 12.39 -10.62 -4.83
C TRP A 475 12.38 -10.78 -3.31
#